data_AF-A0A090JT53-F1
#
_entry.id   AF-A0A090JT53-F1
#
_cell.length_a   1.000
_cell.length_b   1.000
_cell.length_c   1.000
_cell.angle_alpha   90.00
_cell.angle_beta   90.00
_cell.angle_gamma   90.00
#
_symmetry.space_group_name_H-M   'P 1'
#
loop_
_entity.id
_entity.type
_entity.pdbx_description
1 polymer ?
#
loop_
_entity_poly.entity_id
_entity_poly.type
_entity_poly.pdbx_seq_one_letter_code
_entity_poly.pdbx_strand_id
1 'polypeptide(L)'
;MDRITFLDNAYLGKNQWWRYLLNLIITWIGPVLLLLIMLIPVLIFSYPFDTKINAETWIRDNPLVFLVFLGIYYALAFALFYACSRLIQGKKLLDMITPDSHFNWRRMLKGAGLWSLILGFSLMVDVLLSPTTVNLTFNWPFFILLLLSLIIFPIQASFEEIFFRGYLLQGIGLLTRKPLIAIFATSVLFAIGHLGNGQTFTSGLSSVFNMFILGMVLGIITLGENGLETAIGTHIANNIIVTSLGNGLSFLGDYPSLLTSGTSLGVPYFILPFILLALVFWGKKDKLSLIFKTHWRLSDPYPVATEIQCVNCKTINPEIANYCRECGEPLLIEYASTPRKVLAFLIDLTLLTIVSLVLMGVIFLMVYLNPYSFSPGLASGVWLILSTLIFFVYPVLMEKNGKTVGKMITGLRVVDEYTLKPISYRQSILRNVMLIADLFPFILPGLLGLIVSAKSDEKQRMGDMAAETIVIWG
;
A
#
# COMPACT_ATOMS: atom_id res chain seq x y z
N MET A 1 -13.32 25.01 -4.09
CA MET A 1 -12.25 24.00 -4.21
C MET A 1 -12.85 22.68 -3.77
N ASP A 2 -12.85 21.67 -4.64
CA ASP A 2 -13.21 20.32 -4.23
C ASP A 2 -12.19 19.85 -3.19
N ARG A 3 -12.64 19.41 -2.01
CA ARG A 3 -11.79 18.97 -0.89
C ARG A 3 -12.23 17.58 -0.47
N ILE A 4 -11.27 16.73 -0.13
CA ILE A 4 -11.54 15.38 0.38
C ILE A 4 -11.97 15.49 1.84
N THR A 5 -13.28 15.65 2.07
CA THR A 5 -13.85 15.85 3.42
C THR A 5 -13.68 14.64 4.33
N PHE A 6 -13.50 13.45 3.77
CA PHE A 6 -13.19 12.23 4.52
C PHE A 6 -11.92 12.37 5.38
N LEU A 7 -10.89 13.06 4.88
CA LEU A 7 -9.67 13.31 5.66
C LEU A 7 -9.86 14.40 6.71
N ASP A 8 -10.84 15.27 6.55
CA ASP A 8 -11.14 16.33 7.52
C ASP A 8 -11.71 15.77 8.82
N ASN A 9 -12.39 14.62 8.76
CA ASN A 9 -12.85 13.91 9.95
C ASN A 9 -11.71 13.52 10.89
N ALA A 10 -10.46 13.49 10.40
CA ALA A 10 -9.29 13.25 11.23
C ALA A 10 -9.19 14.25 12.39
N TYR A 11 -9.60 15.50 12.20
CA TYR A 11 -9.57 16.56 13.22
C TYR A 11 -10.61 16.38 14.33
N LEU A 12 -11.62 15.53 14.13
CA LEU A 12 -12.63 15.24 15.15
C LEU A 12 -12.02 14.43 16.30
N GLY A 13 -12.47 14.72 17.53
CA GLY A 13 -12.02 14.05 18.74
C GLY A 13 -10.63 14.50 19.24
N LYS A 14 -10.04 13.70 20.14
CA LYS A 14 -8.74 13.96 20.77
C LYS A 14 -7.63 13.24 19.98
N ASN A 15 -6.71 14.02 19.44
CA ASN A 15 -5.72 13.54 18.47
C ASN A 15 -4.27 13.50 18.98
N GLN A 16 -4.04 13.46 20.31
CA GLN A 16 -2.68 13.28 20.83
C GLN A 16 -2.09 11.92 20.40
N TRP A 17 -0.82 11.90 19.96
CA TRP A 17 -0.15 10.72 19.39
C TRP A 17 -0.20 9.47 20.29
N TRP A 18 -0.08 9.65 21.62
CA TRP A 18 -0.09 8.55 22.57
C TRP A 18 -1.46 7.83 22.61
N ARG A 19 -2.56 8.51 22.28
CA ARG A 19 -3.89 7.87 22.19
C ARG A 19 -3.96 6.91 21.01
N TYR A 20 -3.31 7.25 19.90
CA TYR A 20 -3.19 6.37 18.74
C TYR A 20 -2.34 5.15 19.06
N LEU A 21 -1.20 5.34 19.72
CA LEU A 21 -0.33 4.23 20.14
C LEU A 21 -1.05 3.30 21.13
N LEU A 22 -1.75 3.86 22.12
CA LEU A 22 -2.50 3.06 23.09
C LEU A 22 -3.63 2.27 22.43
N ASN A 23 -4.39 2.89 21.51
CA ASN A 23 -5.45 2.20 20.77
C ASN A 23 -4.89 1.08 19.89
N LEU A 24 -3.76 1.32 19.20
CA LEU A 24 -3.03 0.30 18.42
C LEU A 24 -2.66 -0.91 19.29
N ILE A 25 -2.04 -0.66 20.46
CA ILE A 25 -1.64 -1.72 21.39
C ILE A 25 -2.85 -2.53 21.88
N ILE A 26 -3.89 -1.84 22.37
CA ILE A 26 -5.07 -2.51 22.92
C ILE A 26 -5.81 -3.32 21.83
N THR A 27 -5.90 -2.78 20.62
CA THR A 27 -6.62 -3.40 19.51
C THR A 27 -6.00 -4.73 19.07
N TRP A 28 -4.67 -4.80 18.94
CA TRP A 28 -4.01 -5.99 18.41
C TRP A 28 -3.51 -6.96 19.48
N ILE A 29 -3.11 -6.46 20.67
CA ILE A 29 -2.62 -7.30 21.78
C ILE A 29 -3.75 -7.70 22.72
N GLY A 30 -4.72 -6.82 22.97
CA GLY A 30 -5.83 -7.05 23.89
C GLY A 30 -6.62 -8.34 23.61
N PRO A 31 -7.04 -8.61 22.36
CA PRO A 31 -7.76 -9.84 22.03
C PRO A 31 -6.93 -11.10 22.30
N VAL A 32 -5.62 -11.07 22.04
CA VAL A 32 -4.71 -12.20 22.34
C VAL A 32 -4.71 -12.49 23.83
N LEU A 33 -4.56 -11.46 24.67
CA LEU A 33 -4.57 -11.62 26.13
C LEU A 33 -5.92 -12.16 26.63
N LEU A 34 -7.03 -11.67 26.11
CA LEU A 34 -8.36 -12.15 26.47
C LEU A 34 -8.55 -13.62 26.08
N LEU A 35 -8.13 -14.02 24.87
CA LEU A 35 -8.19 -15.40 24.43
C LEU A 35 -7.31 -16.31 25.30
N LEU A 36 -6.09 -15.89 25.63
CA LEU A 36 -5.22 -16.64 26.55
C LEU A 36 -5.86 -16.83 27.92
N ILE A 37 -6.50 -15.79 28.48
CA ILE A 37 -7.23 -15.89 29.75
C ILE A 37 -8.40 -16.87 29.64
N MET A 38 -9.15 -16.85 28.54
CA MET A 38 -10.25 -17.79 28.30
C MET A 38 -9.77 -19.25 28.17
N LEU A 39 -8.52 -19.48 27.77
CA LEU A 39 -7.92 -20.81 27.69
C LEU A 39 -7.43 -21.32 29.05
N ILE A 40 -7.17 -20.47 30.05
CA ILE A 40 -6.66 -20.87 31.37
C ILE A 40 -7.53 -21.95 32.05
N PRO A 41 -8.87 -21.86 32.10
CA PRO A 41 -9.70 -22.91 32.69
C PRO A 41 -9.57 -24.24 31.94
N VAL A 42 -9.58 -24.21 30.60
CA VAL A 42 -9.38 -25.42 29.77
C VAL A 42 -8.04 -26.05 30.09
N LEU A 43 -7.01 -25.22 30.25
CA LEU A 43 -5.68 -25.66 30.63
C LEU A 43 -5.70 -26.34 32.01
N ILE A 44 -6.28 -25.72 33.03
CA ILE A 44 -6.32 -26.28 34.40
C ILE A 44 -7.10 -27.61 34.46
N PHE A 45 -8.26 -27.69 33.80
CA PHE A 45 -9.09 -28.90 33.81
C PHE A 45 -8.56 -30.04 32.94
N SER A 46 -7.67 -29.75 31.99
CA SER A 46 -7.05 -30.76 31.12
C SER A 46 -5.72 -31.30 31.67
N TYR A 47 -5.41 -31.03 32.94
CA TYR A 47 -4.17 -31.52 33.58
C TYR A 47 -4.28 -33.00 33.99
N PRO A 48 -3.27 -33.85 33.69
CA PRO A 48 -2.01 -33.51 33.01
C PRO A 48 -2.19 -33.37 31.50
N PHE A 49 -1.57 -32.34 30.94
CA PHE A 49 -1.61 -32.09 29.50
C PHE A 49 -0.99 -33.23 28.72
N ASP A 50 -1.66 -33.65 27.65
CA ASP A 50 -1.01 -34.47 26.64
C ASP A 50 -0.01 -33.61 25.87
N THR A 51 1.28 -33.73 26.22
CA THR A 51 2.39 -33.02 25.58
C THR A 51 2.62 -33.46 24.14
N LYS A 52 1.89 -34.47 23.64
CA LYS A 52 1.94 -34.92 22.24
C LYS A 52 1.12 -34.03 21.30
N ILE A 53 0.27 -33.14 21.82
CA ILE A 53 -0.52 -32.23 20.98
C ILE A 53 0.37 -31.07 20.50
N ASN A 54 0.75 -31.10 19.23
CA ASN A 54 1.40 -29.97 18.57
C ASN A 54 0.32 -28.99 18.05
N ALA A 55 0.47 -27.70 18.37
CA ALA A 55 -0.48 -26.66 17.99
C ALA A 55 -0.61 -26.49 16.47
N GLU A 56 0.50 -26.57 15.73
CA GLU A 56 0.50 -26.44 14.28
C GLU A 56 -0.25 -27.60 13.61
N THR A 57 -0.04 -28.83 14.09
CA THR A 57 -0.78 -30.00 13.58
C THR A 57 -2.25 -29.90 13.96
N TRP A 58 -2.57 -29.49 15.17
CA TRP A 58 -3.97 -29.34 15.60
C TRP A 58 -4.74 -28.29 14.78
N ILE A 59 -4.11 -27.15 14.48
CA ILE A 59 -4.70 -26.10 13.62
C ILE A 59 -4.96 -26.66 12.22
N ARG A 60 -3.98 -27.37 11.64
CA ARG A 60 -4.08 -27.98 10.32
C ARG A 60 -5.21 -29.01 10.23
N ASP A 61 -5.41 -29.77 11.30
CA ASP A 61 -6.44 -30.81 11.37
C ASP A 61 -7.83 -30.23 11.68
N ASN A 62 -7.93 -29.00 12.20
CA ASN A 62 -9.18 -28.36 12.62
C ASN A 62 -9.38 -26.93 12.03
N PRO A 63 -9.31 -26.74 10.70
CA PRO A 63 -9.30 -25.41 10.10
C PRO A 63 -10.61 -24.62 10.30
N LEU A 64 -11.76 -25.29 10.40
CA LEU A 64 -13.04 -24.62 10.69
C LEU A 64 -13.08 -24.07 12.12
N VAL A 65 -12.50 -24.79 13.08
CA VAL A 65 -12.40 -24.33 14.47
C VAL A 65 -11.44 -23.14 14.54
N PHE A 66 -10.32 -23.20 13.83
CA PHE A 66 -9.42 -22.07 13.72
C PHE A 66 -10.12 -20.84 13.11
N LEU A 67 -10.93 -21.02 12.07
CA LEU A 67 -11.71 -19.93 11.48
C LEU A 67 -12.64 -19.28 12.51
N VAL A 68 -13.29 -20.06 13.38
CA VAL A 68 -14.09 -19.52 14.49
C VAL A 68 -13.24 -18.71 15.47
N PHE A 69 -12.06 -19.20 15.86
CA PHE A 69 -11.14 -18.44 16.71
C PHE A 69 -10.67 -17.14 16.05
N LEU A 70 -10.42 -17.16 14.74
CA LEU A 70 -10.10 -15.97 13.95
C LEU A 70 -11.26 -14.96 14.00
N GLY A 71 -12.50 -15.42 13.85
CA GLY A 71 -13.69 -14.59 13.97
C GLY A 71 -13.84 -13.97 15.36
N ILE A 72 -13.63 -14.75 16.42
CA ILE A 72 -13.64 -14.26 17.80
C ILE A 72 -12.54 -13.21 18.01
N TYR A 73 -11.32 -13.47 17.52
CA TYR A 73 -10.20 -12.53 17.61
C TYR A 73 -10.56 -11.18 16.98
N TYR A 74 -11.06 -11.16 15.75
CA TYR A 74 -11.40 -9.92 15.06
C TYR A 74 -12.63 -9.22 15.64
N ALA A 75 -13.62 -9.96 16.15
CA ALA A 75 -14.74 -9.38 16.86
C ALA A 75 -14.29 -8.66 18.16
N LEU A 76 -13.41 -9.30 18.93
CA LEU A 76 -12.81 -8.70 20.13
C LEU A 76 -11.93 -7.50 19.77
N ALA A 77 -11.10 -7.61 18.73
CA ALA A 77 -10.26 -6.52 18.24
C ALA A 77 -11.12 -5.30 17.88
N PHE A 78 -12.20 -5.52 17.14
CA PHE A 78 -13.11 -4.45 16.75
C PHE A 78 -13.83 -3.84 17.96
N ALA A 79 -14.32 -4.66 18.90
CA ALA A 79 -14.96 -4.16 20.12
C ALA A 79 -14.02 -3.30 20.98
N LEU A 80 -12.78 -3.76 21.18
CA LEU A 80 -11.76 -3.03 21.93
C LEU A 80 -11.33 -1.75 21.21
N PHE A 81 -11.13 -1.81 19.90
CA PHE A 81 -10.85 -0.66 19.05
C PHE A 81 -11.95 0.39 19.15
N TYR A 82 -13.22 -0.03 19.05
CA TYR A 82 -14.37 0.86 19.16
C TYR A 82 -14.44 1.50 20.55
N ALA A 83 -14.27 0.71 21.61
CA ALA A 83 -14.26 1.21 22.99
C ALA A 83 -13.13 2.25 23.20
N CYS A 84 -11.91 1.96 22.74
CA CYS A 84 -10.78 2.88 22.81
C CYS A 84 -11.03 4.17 22.01
N SER A 85 -11.49 4.03 20.77
CA SER A 85 -11.80 5.16 19.89
C SER A 85 -12.86 6.08 20.51
N ARG A 86 -13.91 5.48 21.12
CA ARG A 86 -15.01 6.23 21.72
C ARG A 86 -14.65 6.85 23.06
N LEU A 87 -14.00 6.10 23.95
CA LEU A 87 -13.73 6.50 25.34
C LEU A 87 -12.45 7.34 25.46
N ILE A 88 -11.38 6.95 24.76
CA ILE A 88 -10.07 7.61 24.85
C ILE A 88 -10.04 8.79 23.89
N GLN A 89 -10.51 8.63 22.66
CA GLN A 89 -10.40 9.68 21.63
C GLN A 89 -11.70 10.48 21.44
N GLY A 90 -12.85 9.97 21.89
CA GLY A 90 -14.13 10.64 21.64
C GLY A 90 -14.58 10.63 20.18
N LYS A 91 -13.97 9.79 19.33
CA LYS A 91 -14.32 9.63 17.92
C LYS A 91 -15.50 8.66 17.78
N LYS A 92 -16.40 8.93 16.83
CA LYS A 92 -17.44 7.98 16.44
C LYS A 92 -16.90 7.09 15.32
N LEU A 93 -17.48 5.89 15.20
CA LEU A 93 -17.09 4.97 14.13
C LEU A 93 -17.37 5.57 12.74
N LEU A 94 -18.50 6.27 12.60
CA LEU A 94 -18.90 6.87 11.33
C LEU A 94 -17.89 7.90 10.83
N ASP A 95 -17.27 8.68 11.74
CA ASP A 95 -16.22 9.66 11.41
C ASP A 95 -15.04 8.99 10.67
N MET A 96 -14.79 7.71 10.96
CA MET A 96 -13.73 6.93 10.34
C MET A 96 -14.17 6.25 9.04
N ILE A 97 -15.47 6.23 8.71
CA ILE A 97 -16.01 5.53 7.54
C ILE A 97 -16.36 6.51 6.41
N THR A 98 -17.06 7.59 6.73
CA THR A 98 -17.67 8.48 5.74
C THR A 98 -17.90 9.88 6.34
N PRO A 99 -17.81 10.95 5.53
CA PRO A 99 -18.23 12.29 5.95
C PRO A 99 -19.76 12.45 5.97
N ASP A 100 -20.51 11.52 5.38
CA ASP A 100 -21.97 11.57 5.34
C ASP A 100 -22.58 11.23 6.71
N SER A 101 -23.85 11.62 6.91
CA SER A 101 -24.57 11.36 8.16
C SER A 101 -24.93 9.89 8.40
N HIS A 102 -24.77 9.03 7.38
CA HIS A 102 -25.14 7.62 7.43
C HIS A 102 -24.27 6.78 6.49
N PHE A 103 -24.19 5.49 6.79
CA PHE A 103 -23.46 4.52 5.97
C PHE A 103 -24.16 4.26 4.63
N ASN A 104 -23.41 4.30 3.52
CA ASN A 104 -23.96 4.06 2.19
C ASN A 104 -23.87 2.59 1.77
N TRP A 105 -24.92 1.82 2.08
CA TRP A 105 -25.03 0.40 1.70
C TRP A 105 -24.93 0.15 0.20
N ARG A 106 -25.39 1.08 -0.65
CA ARG A 106 -25.31 0.91 -2.11
C ARG A 106 -23.87 0.92 -2.60
N ARG A 107 -23.00 1.76 -2.01
CA ARG A 107 -21.57 1.80 -2.33
C ARG A 107 -20.86 0.52 -1.89
N MET A 108 -21.21 0.01 -0.71
CA MET A 108 -20.71 -1.29 -0.23
C MET A 108 -21.11 -2.43 -1.17
N LEU A 109 -22.39 -2.56 -1.49
CA LEU A 109 -22.88 -3.59 -2.41
C LEU A 109 -22.29 -3.44 -3.83
N LYS A 110 -22.06 -2.21 -4.29
CA LYS A 110 -21.35 -1.94 -5.55
C LYS A 110 -19.92 -2.48 -5.51
N GLY A 111 -19.16 -2.20 -4.46
CA GLY A 111 -17.79 -2.72 -4.29
C GLY A 111 -17.75 -4.24 -4.26
N ALA A 112 -18.63 -4.84 -3.43
CA ALA A 112 -18.76 -6.30 -3.33
C ALA A 112 -19.13 -6.94 -4.68
N GLY A 113 -20.11 -6.38 -5.40
CA GLY A 113 -20.56 -6.88 -6.69
C GLY A 113 -19.49 -6.77 -7.77
N LEU A 114 -18.83 -5.62 -7.90
CA LEU A 114 -17.74 -5.42 -8.87
C LEU A 114 -16.59 -6.41 -8.64
N TRP A 115 -16.16 -6.57 -7.39
CA TRP A 115 -15.07 -7.49 -7.06
C TRP A 115 -15.46 -8.94 -7.28
N SER A 116 -16.68 -9.33 -6.92
CA SER A 116 -17.19 -10.68 -7.16
C SER A 116 -17.22 -11.02 -8.66
N LEU A 117 -17.62 -10.07 -9.50
CA LEU A 117 -17.61 -10.24 -10.96
C LEU A 117 -16.19 -10.38 -11.51
N ILE A 118 -15.24 -9.57 -11.02
CA ILE A 118 -13.83 -9.64 -11.44
C ILE A 118 -13.22 -11.00 -11.06
N LEU A 119 -13.39 -11.43 -9.81
CA LEU A 119 -12.88 -12.71 -9.33
C LEU A 119 -13.56 -13.89 -10.03
N GLY A 120 -14.88 -13.85 -10.21
CA GLY A 120 -15.63 -14.88 -10.92
C GLY A 120 -15.21 -15.01 -12.38
N PHE A 121 -15.00 -13.89 -13.07
CA PHE A 121 -14.48 -13.89 -14.44
C PHE A 121 -13.04 -14.41 -14.51
N SER A 122 -12.18 -14.01 -13.56
CA SER A 122 -10.81 -14.53 -13.46
C SER A 122 -10.79 -16.06 -13.29
N LEU A 123 -11.63 -16.57 -12.39
CA LEU A 123 -11.77 -18.00 -12.15
C LEU A 123 -12.28 -18.73 -13.40
N MET A 124 -13.27 -18.15 -14.10
CA MET A 124 -13.76 -18.72 -15.37
C MET A 124 -12.63 -18.80 -16.41
N VAL A 125 -11.81 -17.76 -16.55
CA VAL A 125 -10.66 -17.75 -17.46
C VAL A 125 -9.63 -18.81 -17.05
N ASP A 126 -9.33 -18.96 -15.75
CA ASP A 126 -8.41 -19.99 -15.27
C ASP A 126 -8.91 -21.40 -15.61
N VAL A 127 -10.20 -21.67 -15.42
CA VAL A 127 -10.83 -22.96 -15.79
C VAL A 127 -10.75 -23.21 -17.30
N LEU A 128 -10.93 -22.18 -18.12
CA LEU A 128 -10.88 -22.31 -19.58
C LEU A 128 -9.45 -22.51 -20.11
N LEU A 129 -8.46 -21.83 -19.53
CA LEU A 129 -7.06 -21.89 -19.97
C LEU A 129 -6.32 -23.10 -19.41
N SER A 130 -6.64 -23.50 -18.17
CA SER A 130 -5.93 -24.56 -17.44
C SER A 130 -6.91 -25.52 -16.76
N PRO A 131 -7.76 -26.25 -17.51
CA PRO A 131 -8.84 -27.06 -16.95
C PRO A 131 -8.36 -28.17 -16.01
N THR A 132 -7.12 -28.63 -16.14
CA THR A 132 -6.51 -29.66 -15.27
C THR A 132 -5.99 -29.11 -13.93
N THR A 133 -5.93 -27.78 -13.77
CA THR A 133 -5.38 -27.15 -12.57
C THR A 133 -6.45 -26.78 -11.54
N VAL A 134 -7.72 -26.78 -11.92
CA VAL A 134 -8.86 -26.46 -11.03
C VAL A 134 -9.70 -27.72 -10.85
N ASN A 135 -9.72 -28.25 -9.64
CA ASN A 135 -10.51 -29.43 -9.28
C ASN A 135 -11.73 -29.02 -8.46
N LEU A 136 -12.90 -29.55 -8.82
CA LEU A 136 -14.11 -29.45 -8.00
C LEU A 136 -13.99 -30.41 -6.81
N THR A 137 -13.92 -29.86 -5.60
CA THR A 137 -13.73 -30.62 -4.34
C THR A 137 -14.93 -30.50 -3.40
N PHE A 138 -16.10 -30.20 -3.99
CA PHE A 138 -17.34 -30.00 -3.25
C PHE A 138 -17.64 -31.13 -2.26
N ASN A 139 -17.96 -30.75 -1.03
CA ASN A 139 -18.47 -31.63 0.01
C ASN A 139 -19.53 -30.89 0.85
N TRP A 140 -20.35 -31.60 1.62
CA TRP A 140 -21.39 -30.98 2.45
C TRP A 140 -20.87 -29.98 3.50
N PRO A 141 -19.71 -30.21 4.17
CA PRO A 141 -19.09 -29.23 5.07
C PRO A 141 -18.78 -27.86 4.43
N PHE A 142 -18.76 -27.75 3.10
CA PHE A 142 -18.67 -26.46 2.40
C PHE A 142 -19.72 -25.45 2.86
N PHE A 143 -20.96 -25.88 3.14
CA PHE A 143 -21.99 -24.96 3.60
C PHE A 143 -21.71 -24.39 4.99
N ILE A 144 -20.99 -25.13 5.84
CA ILE A 144 -20.52 -24.63 7.14
C ILE A 144 -19.45 -23.57 6.91
N LEU A 145 -18.47 -23.84 6.03
CA LEU A 145 -17.45 -22.86 5.67
C LEU A 145 -18.07 -21.58 5.08
N LEU A 146 -19.04 -21.71 4.18
CA LEU A 146 -19.73 -20.58 3.56
C LEU A 146 -20.49 -19.77 4.61
N LEU A 147 -21.22 -20.42 5.52
CA LEU A 147 -21.93 -19.75 6.60
C LEU A 147 -20.97 -19.01 7.54
N LEU A 148 -19.89 -19.66 7.96
CA LEU A 148 -18.85 -19.03 8.78
C LEU A 148 -18.23 -17.83 8.05
N SER A 149 -17.93 -17.97 6.76
CA SER A 149 -17.37 -16.91 5.92
C SER A 149 -18.30 -15.69 5.84
N LEU A 150 -19.61 -15.92 5.66
CA LEU A 150 -20.64 -14.87 5.60
C LEU A 150 -20.84 -14.13 6.93
N ILE A 151 -20.38 -14.67 8.06
CA ILE A 151 -20.47 -14.02 9.37
C ILE A 151 -19.15 -13.34 9.73
N ILE A 152 -18.05 -14.07 9.57
CA ILE A 152 -16.73 -13.67 10.07
C ILE A 152 -16.11 -12.60 9.18
N PHE A 153 -16.13 -12.78 7.86
CA PHE A 153 -15.43 -11.86 6.96
C PHE A 153 -16.07 -10.46 6.87
N PRO A 154 -17.40 -10.29 6.99
CA PRO A 154 -17.98 -8.96 7.17
C PRO A 154 -17.44 -8.23 8.40
N ILE A 155 -17.22 -8.92 9.52
CA ILE A 155 -16.65 -8.32 10.74
C ILE A 155 -15.17 -8.01 10.53
N GLN A 156 -14.38 -9.00 10.09
CA GLN A 156 -12.94 -8.86 9.88
C GLN A 156 -12.64 -7.75 8.86
N ALA A 157 -13.14 -7.86 7.64
CA ALA A 157 -12.77 -6.95 6.56
C ALA A 157 -13.28 -5.52 6.83
N SER A 158 -14.46 -5.37 7.43
CA SER A 158 -14.94 -4.04 7.86
C SER A 158 -14.01 -3.45 8.91
N PHE A 159 -13.63 -4.22 9.93
CA PHE A 159 -12.72 -3.76 10.96
C PHE A 159 -11.36 -3.36 10.37
N GLU A 160 -10.76 -4.21 9.53
CA GLU A 160 -9.46 -3.91 8.91
C GLU A 160 -9.53 -2.65 8.04
N GLU A 161 -10.55 -2.49 7.20
CA GLU A 161 -10.70 -1.28 6.40
C GLU A 161 -10.89 -0.04 7.29
N ILE A 162 -11.76 -0.10 8.30
CA ILE A 162 -11.95 1.00 9.26
C ILE A 162 -10.65 1.31 10.01
N PHE A 163 -9.89 0.30 10.41
CA PHE A 163 -8.65 0.47 11.16
C PHE A 163 -7.54 1.06 10.29
N PHE A 164 -7.27 0.49 9.12
CA PHE A 164 -6.18 0.90 8.27
C PHE A 164 -6.50 2.15 7.43
N ARG A 165 -7.67 2.20 6.76
CA ARG A 165 -8.01 3.25 5.77
C ARG A 165 -8.93 4.33 6.36
N GLY A 166 -9.59 4.02 7.48
CA GLY A 166 -10.28 5.00 8.32
C GLY A 166 -9.31 5.63 9.31
N TYR A 167 -8.98 4.89 10.35
CA TYR A 167 -8.31 5.39 11.54
C TYR A 167 -6.82 5.73 11.33
N LEU A 168 -6.01 4.78 10.87
CA LEU A 168 -4.58 5.00 10.67
C LEU A 168 -4.31 5.96 9.52
N LEU A 169 -5.04 5.86 8.41
CA LEU A 169 -4.89 6.76 7.27
C LEU A 169 -5.22 8.20 7.66
N GLN A 170 -6.30 8.44 8.40
CA GLN A 170 -6.60 9.77 8.96
C GLN A 170 -5.53 10.23 9.96
N GLY A 171 -5.07 9.35 10.86
CA GLY A 171 -4.04 9.67 11.86
C GLY A 171 -2.68 10.04 11.25
N ILE A 172 -2.21 9.25 10.29
CA ILE A 172 -0.98 9.55 9.52
C ILE A 172 -1.20 10.79 8.64
N GLY A 173 -2.42 10.99 8.14
CA GLY A 173 -2.84 12.21 7.46
C GLY A 173 -2.65 13.46 8.31
N LEU A 174 -2.98 13.43 9.61
CA LEU A 174 -2.73 14.56 10.53
C LEU A 174 -1.24 14.84 10.73
N LEU A 175 -0.42 13.78 10.83
CA LEU A 175 1.01 13.89 11.06
C LEU A 175 1.75 14.42 9.84
N THR A 176 1.43 13.87 8.67
CA THR A 176 2.16 14.12 7.42
C THR A 176 1.57 15.26 6.60
N ARG A 177 0.27 15.53 6.77
CA ARG A 177 -0.55 16.39 5.90
C ARG A 177 -0.51 15.97 4.43
N LYS A 178 -0.14 14.71 4.14
CA LYS A 178 0.10 14.21 2.79
C LYS A 178 -0.63 12.88 2.56
N PRO A 179 -1.86 12.91 2.01
CA PRO A 179 -2.66 11.70 1.74
C PRO A 179 -1.93 10.54 1.07
N LEU A 180 -1.01 10.79 0.13
CA LEU A 180 -0.25 9.72 -0.54
C LEU A 180 0.70 8.99 0.40
N ILE A 181 1.33 9.72 1.33
CA ILE A 181 2.17 9.09 2.37
C ILE A 181 1.30 8.23 3.28
N ALA A 182 0.10 8.70 3.63
CA ALA A 182 -0.84 7.94 4.45
C ALA A 182 -1.33 6.66 3.75
N ILE A 183 -1.70 6.73 2.46
CA ILE A 183 -2.07 5.54 1.67
C ILE A 183 -0.89 4.56 1.63
N PHE A 184 0.30 5.03 1.28
CA PHE A 184 1.48 4.17 1.18
C PHE A 184 1.79 3.49 2.52
N ALA A 185 1.89 4.26 3.60
CA ALA A 185 2.21 3.73 4.93
C ALA A 185 1.19 2.70 5.41
N THR A 186 -0.10 2.98 5.25
CA THR A 186 -1.16 2.04 5.68
C THR A 186 -1.23 0.79 4.80
N SER A 187 -0.88 0.90 3.51
CA SER A 187 -0.77 -0.24 2.60
C SER A 187 0.42 -1.14 2.95
N VAL A 188 1.57 -0.55 3.31
CA VAL A 188 2.74 -1.31 3.80
C VAL A 188 2.42 -2.05 5.10
N LEU A 189 1.84 -1.36 6.10
CA LEU A 189 1.49 -1.98 7.38
C LEU A 189 0.50 -3.13 7.20
N PHE A 190 -0.53 -2.93 6.37
CA PHE A 190 -1.49 -3.97 6.01
C PHE A 190 -0.80 -5.17 5.34
N ALA A 191 0.05 -4.90 4.34
CA ALA A 191 0.75 -5.93 3.58
C ALA A 191 1.67 -6.81 4.44
N ILE A 192 2.44 -6.22 5.35
CA ILE A 192 3.36 -6.95 6.24
C ILE A 192 2.60 -7.94 7.13
N GLY A 193 1.39 -7.57 7.58
CA GLY A 193 0.52 -8.46 8.37
C GLY A 193 0.16 -9.77 7.66
N HIS A 194 0.30 -9.82 6.33
CA HIS A 194 -0.03 -10.99 5.50
C HIS A 194 1.19 -11.86 5.17
N LEU A 195 2.36 -11.60 5.75
CA LEU A 195 3.55 -12.44 5.56
C LEU A 195 3.29 -13.90 5.99
N GLY A 196 2.47 -14.10 7.02
CA GLY A 196 2.09 -15.42 7.54
C GLY A 196 1.13 -16.22 6.65
N ASN A 197 0.61 -15.64 5.56
CA ASN A 197 -0.33 -16.33 4.67
C ASN A 197 0.36 -17.32 3.73
N GLY A 198 1.69 -17.34 3.68
CA GLY A 198 2.47 -18.27 2.87
C GLY A 198 3.01 -19.45 3.70
N GLN A 199 2.94 -20.66 3.13
CA GLN A 199 3.57 -21.85 3.73
C GLN A 199 5.11 -21.76 3.72
N THR A 200 5.66 -21.05 2.73
CA THR A 200 7.09 -20.73 2.61
C THR A 200 7.31 -19.23 2.64
N PHE A 201 8.51 -18.79 3.01
CA PHE A 201 8.90 -17.38 2.99
C PHE A 201 8.62 -16.71 1.63
N THR A 202 8.91 -17.40 0.52
CA THR A 202 8.66 -16.89 -0.84
C THR A 202 7.16 -16.68 -1.12
N SER A 203 6.32 -17.66 -0.76
CA SER A 203 4.86 -17.51 -0.88
C SER A 203 4.29 -16.44 0.05
N GLY A 204 4.91 -16.25 1.23
CA GLY A 204 4.57 -15.16 2.15
C GLY A 204 4.91 -13.80 1.56
N LEU A 205 6.08 -13.66 0.93
CA LEU A 205 6.47 -12.43 0.25
C LEU A 205 5.56 -12.11 -0.95
N SER A 206 5.12 -13.13 -1.70
CA SER A 206 4.10 -12.96 -2.74
C SER A 206 2.76 -12.46 -2.17
N SER A 207 2.35 -12.96 -1.01
CA SER A 207 1.16 -12.51 -0.30
C SER A 207 1.30 -11.04 0.13
N VAL A 208 2.43 -10.66 0.73
CA VAL A 208 2.75 -9.26 1.08
C VAL A 208 2.64 -8.37 -0.15
N PHE A 209 3.22 -8.78 -1.29
CA PHE A 209 3.16 -8.01 -2.52
C PHE A 209 1.73 -7.80 -3.04
N ASN A 210 0.93 -8.87 -3.11
CA ASN A 210 -0.46 -8.79 -3.53
C ASN A 210 -1.31 -7.92 -2.60
N MET A 211 -1.08 -8.02 -1.29
CA MET A 211 -1.82 -7.27 -0.28
C MET A 211 -1.41 -5.79 -0.23
N PHE A 212 -0.15 -5.48 -0.56
CA PHE A 212 0.29 -4.11 -0.79
C PHE A 212 -0.46 -3.50 -1.98
N ILE A 213 -0.59 -4.24 -3.09
CA ILE A 213 -1.32 -3.76 -4.27
C ILE A 213 -2.80 -3.52 -3.95
N LEU A 214 -3.45 -4.50 -3.32
CA LEU A 214 -4.85 -4.37 -2.90
C LEU A 214 -5.03 -3.17 -1.95
N GLY A 215 -4.16 -3.04 -0.95
CA GLY A 215 -4.18 -1.93 0.01
C GLY A 215 -4.04 -0.56 -0.66
N MET A 216 -3.11 -0.42 -1.61
CA MET A 216 -2.93 0.82 -2.38
C MET A 216 -4.19 1.15 -3.18
N VAL A 217 -4.78 0.18 -3.90
CA VAL A 217 -6.00 0.39 -4.68
C VAL A 217 -7.18 0.78 -3.79
N LEU A 218 -7.40 0.06 -2.69
CA LEU A 218 -8.50 0.36 -1.76
C LEU A 218 -8.33 1.72 -1.08
N GLY A 219 -7.09 2.12 -0.76
CA GLY A 219 -6.79 3.46 -0.27
C GLY A 219 -7.09 4.56 -1.30
N ILE A 220 -6.74 4.35 -2.58
CA ILE A 220 -7.06 5.27 -3.68
C ILE A 220 -8.58 5.37 -3.88
N ILE A 221 -9.30 4.24 -3.88
CA ILE A 221 -10.78 4.21 -3.97
C ILE A 221 -11.39 4.99 -2.80
N THR A 222 -10.90 4.77 -1.58
CA THR A 222 -11.39 5.44 -0.37
C THR A 222 -11.30 6.97 -0.49
N LEU A 223 -10.14 7.49 -0.90
CA LEU A 223 -9.96 8.93 -1.07
C LEU A 223 -10.75 9.49 -2.27
N GLY A 224 -10.76 8.79 -3.40
CA GLY A 224 -11.44 9.26 -4.61
C GLY A 224 -12.96 9.19 -4.54
N GLU A 225 -13.54 8.26 -3.78
CA GLU A 225 -14.98 8.21 -3.50
C GLU A 225 -15.39 8.91 -2.20
N ASN A 226 -14.40 9.43 -1.46
CA ASN A 226 -14.60 10.18 -0.22
C ASN A 226 -15.34 9.37 0.85
N GLY A 227 -14.96 8.10 1.04
CA GLY A 227 -15.58 7.17 1.99
C GLY A 227 -15.12 5.73 1.78
N LEU A 228 -15.23 4.91 2.83
CA LEU A 228 -14.73 3.52 2.85
C LEU A 228 -15.70 2.48 2.27
N GLU A 229 -16.96 2.82 2.02
CA GLU A 229 -18.00 1.79 1.85
C GLU A 229 -17.70 0.83 0.69
N THR A 230 -17.21 1.35 -0.44
CA THR A 230 -16.79 0.54 -1.59
C THR A 230 -15.59 -0.36 -1.27
N ALA A 231 -14.63 0.13 -0.48
CA ALA A 231 -13.47 -0.65 -0.06
C ALA A 231 -13.87 -1.78 0.88
N ILE A 232 -14.73 -1.49 1.86
CA ILE A 232 -15.32 -2.48 2.77
C ILE A 232 -16.02 -3.60 1.96
N GLY A 233 -16.91 -3.23 1.03
CA GLY A 233 -17.61 -4.21 0.21
C GLY A 233 -16.68 -5.08 -0.64
N THR A 234 -15.67 -4.47 -1.25
CA THR A 234 -14.65 -5.17 -2.05
C THR A 234 -13.89 -6.19 -1.19
N HIS A 235 -13.43 -5.78 -0.01
CA HIS A 235 -12.64 -6.63 0.88
C HIS A 235 -13.48 -7.76 1.49
N ILE A 236 -14.74 -7.50 1.86
CA ILE A 236 -15.67 -8.55 2.31
C ILE A 236 -15.86 -9.61 1.21
N ALA A 237 -16.14 -9.19 -0.02
CA ALA A 237 -16.30 -10.10 -1.15
C ALA A 237 -15.01 -10.89 -1.44
N ASN A 238 -13.85 -10.23 -1.33
CA ASN A 238 -12.55 -10.87 -1.50
C ASN A 238 -12.40 -12.06 -0.56
N ASN A 239 -12.58 -11.85 0.74
CA ASN A 239 -12.29 -12.88 1.73
C ASN A 239 -13.33 -14.01 1.66
N ILE A 240 -14.61 -13.69 1.45
CA ILE A 240 -15.65 -14.72 1.26
C ILE A 240 -15.33 -15.58 0.03
N ILE A 241 -15.01 -14.99 -1.13
CA ILE A 241 -14.78 -15.72 -2.37
C ILE A 241 -13.49 -16.53 -2.30
N VAL A 242 -12.39 -15.91 -1.89
CA VAL A 242 -11.07 -16.54 -1.84
C VAL A 242 -11.05 -17.70 -0.84
N THR A 243 -11.79 -17.60 0.26
CA THR A 243 -11.94 -18.69 1.24
C THR A 243 -12.97 -19.73 0.82
N SER A 244 -14.16 -19.37 0.32
CA SER A 244 -15.18 -20.38 0.03
C SER A 244 -14.99 -21.06 -1.33
N LEU A 245 -14.66 -20.30 -2.38
CA LEU A 245 -14.55 -20.81 -3.74
C LEU A 245 -13.14 -21.28 -4.10
N GLY A 246 -12.11 -20.81 -3.40
CA GLY A 246 -10.72 -21.19 -3.66
C GLY A 246 -9.99 -21.67 -2.41
N ASN A 247 -8.68 -21.82 -2.54
CA ASN A 247 -7.78 -22.26 -1.48
C ASN A 247 -7.13 -21.09 -0.70
N GLY A 248 -7.86 -20.00 -0.46
CA GLY A 248 -7.41 -18.80 0.26
C GLY A 248 -6.76 -18.99 1.63
N LEU A 249 -7.19 -20.00 2.38
CA LEU A 249 -6.64 -20.40 3.69
C LEU A 249 -5.72 -21.63 3.59
N SER A 250 -5.09 -21.92 2.44
CA SER A 250 -4.23 -23.13 2.28
C SER A 250 -3.04 -23.21 3.25
N PHE A 251 -2.66 -22.08 3.86
CA PHE A 251 -1.68 -22.04 4.94
C PHE A 251 -2.20 -22.64 6.26
N LEU A 252 -3.52 -22.75 6.43
CA LEU A 252 -4.19 -23.36 7.58
C LEU A 252 -4.50 -24.84 7.41
N GLY A 253 -4.12 -25.46 6.29
CA GLY A 253 -4.42 -26.86 5.98
C GLY A 253 -5.56 -27.02 4.97
N ASP A 254 -6.06 -28.25 4.85
CA ASP A 254 -7.13 -28.60 3.92
C ASP A 254 -8.50 -28.36 4.57
N TYR A 255 -9.32 -27.52 3.97
CA TYR A 255 -10.64 -27.18 4.45
C TYR A 255 -11.66 -27.32 3.32
N PRO A 256 -12.98 -27.35 3.62
CA PRO A 256 -13.98 -27.75 2.63
C PRO A 256 -14.34 -26.63 1.64
N SER A 257 -13.36 -26.15 0.86
CA SER A 257 -13.57 -25.19 -0.23
C SER A 257 -14.26 -25.86 -1.42
N LEU A 258 -14.99 -25.06 -2.22
CA LEU A 258 -15.68 -25.57 -3.41
C LEU A 258 -14.70 -26.08 -4.45
N LEU A 259 -13.61 -25.34 -4.66
CA LEU A 259 -12.58 -25.66 -5.64
C LEU A 259 -11.20 -25.68 -4.97
N THR A 260 -10.37 -26.60 -5.42
CA THR A 260 -8.93 -26.55 -5.19
C THR A 260 -8.23 -26.19 -6.49
N SER A 261 -7.41 -25.15 -6.47
CA SER A 261 -6.57 -24.76 -7.59
C SER A 261 -5.11 -25.10 -7.29
N GLY A 262 -4.42 -25.72 -8.25
CA GLY A 262 -2.96 -25.75 -8.30
C GLY A 262 -2.39 -24.36 -8.57
N THR A 263 -1.08 -24.27 -8.81
CA THR A 263 -0.44 -23.02 -9.24
C THR A 263 -0.98 -22.60 -10.61
N SER A 264 -1.90 -21.63 -10.66
CA SER A 264 -2.48 -21.15 -11.91
C SER A 264 -1.46 -20.38 -12.75
N LEU A 265 -1.30 -20.76 -14.02
CA LEU A 265 -0.54 -20.01 -15.03
C LEU A 265 -1.42 -19.03 -15.83
N GLY A 266 -2.74 -18.99 -15.58
CA GLY A 266 -3.74 -18.32 -16.44
C GLY A 266 -3.88 -16.81 -16.20
N VAL A 267 -4.42 -16.40 -15.04
CA VAL A 267 -4.67 -14.98 -14.73
C VAL A 267 -3.73 -14.47 -13.62
N PRO A 268 -2.93 -13.43 -13.88
CA PRO A 268 -2.13 -12.82 -12.82
C PRO A 268 -3.02 -12.02 -11.85
N TYR A 269 -3.33 -12.60 -10.69
CA TYR A 269 -4.23 -12.02 -9.67
C TYR A 269 -3.86 -10.59 -9.24
N PHE A 270 -2.58 -10.23 -9.29
CA PHE A 270 -2.11 -8.88 -8.99
C PHE A 270 -2.64 -7.79 -9.95
N ILE A 271 -3.16 -8.17 -11.13
CA ILE A 271 -3.75 -7.24 -12.12
C ILE A 271 -5.18 -6.86 -11.73
N LEU A 272 -5.91 -7.75 -11.05
CA LEU A 272 -7.34 -7.60 -10.78
C LEU A 272 -7.70 -6.31 -10.00
N PRO A 273 -6.93 -5.88 -8.97
CA PRO A 273 -7.18 -4.61 -8.30
C PRO A 273 -7.14 -3.40 -9.24
N PHE A 274 -6.31 -3.42 -10.29
CA PHE A 274 -6.25 -2.33 -11.27
C PHE A 274 -7.48 -2.29 -12.18
N ILE A 275 -8.03 -3.46 -12.51
CA ILE A 275 -9.31 -3.56 -13.22
C ILE A 275 -10.42 -2.95 -12.36
N LEU A 276 -10.46 -3.29 -11.07
CA LEU A 276 -11.40 -2.67 -10.12
C LEU A 276 -11.25 -1.15 -10.11
N LEU A 277 -10.03 -0.64 -9.97
CA LEU A 277 -9.77 0.80 -9.96
C LEU A 277 -10.29 1.48 -11.23
N ALA A 278 -10.01 0.89 -12.40
CA ALA A 278 -10.46 1.38 -13.69
C ALA A 278 -12.00 1.40 -13.80
N LEU A 279 -12.69 0.36 -13.31
CA LEU A 279 -14.15 0.27 -13.33
C LEU A 279 -14.81 1.26 -12.36
N VAL A 280 -14.27 1.41 -11.15
CA VAL A 280 -14.82 2.33 -10.14
C VAL A 280 -14.75 3.79 -10.63
N PHE A 281 -13.66 4.17 -11.27
CA PHE A 281 -13.43 5.52 -11.80
C PHE A 281 -13.74 5.67 -13.29
N TRP A 282 -14.41 4.69 -13.90
CA TRP A 282 -14.84 4.79 -15.30
C TRP A 282 -15.76 6.00 -15.48
N GLY A 283 -15.37 6.93 -16.36
CA GLY A 283 -16.10 8.19 -16.57
C GLY A 283 -15.99 9.22 -15.43
N LYS A 284 -15.18 8.98 -14.39
CA LYS A 284 -15.04 9.86 -13.20
C LYS A 284 -13.59 10.30 -12.97
N LYS A 285 -12.92 10.73 -14.04
CA LYS A 285 -11.49 11.09 -14.02
C LYS A 285 -11.21 12.31 -13.13
N ASP A 286 -12.18 13.19 -12.98
CA ASP A 286 -12.20 14.33 -12.08
C ASP A 286 -11.98 13.92 -10.62
N LYS A 287 -12.74 12.93 -10.13
CA LYS A 287 -12.62 12.41 -8.75
C LYS A 287 -11.26 11.78 -8.47
N LEU A 288 -10.76 10.98 -9.41
CA LEU A 288 -9.43 10.39 -9.29
C LEU A 288 -8.34 11.47 -9.33
N SER A 289 -8.50 12.49 -10.19
CA SER A 289 -7.55 13.60 -10.28
C SER A 289 -7.51 14.45 -9.03
N LEU A 290 -8.59 14.48 -8.23
CA LEU A 290 -8.63 15.25 -6.98
C LEU A 290 -7.56 14.82 -5.99
N ILE A 291 -7.24 13.52 -5.93
CA ILE A 291 -6.17 12.96 -5.09
C ILE A 291 -4.81 13.58 -5.44
N PHE A 292 -4.61 13.96 -6.70
CA PHE A 292 -3.33 14.43 -7.24
C PHE A 292 -3.28 15.94 -7.49
N LYS A 293 -4.44 16.62 -7.49
CA LYS A 293 -4.59 18.05 -7.77
C LYS A 293 -4.71 18.93 -6.54
N THR A 294 -5.01 18.34 -5.38
CA THR A 294 -5.11 19.14 -4.16
C THR A 294 -3.77 19.76 -3.83
N HIS A 295 -3.73 21.10 -3.74
CA HIS A 295 -2.79 21.77 -2.86
C HIS A 295 -2.89 21.06 -1.50
N TRP A 296 -1.87 20.27 -1.17
CA TRP A 296 -1.79 19.33 -0.04
C TRP A 296 -1.96 20.00 1.33
N ARG A 297 -2.28 21.29 1.35
CA ARG A 297 -2.45 22.12 2.52
C ARG A 297 -3.93 22.16 2.87
N LEU A 298 -4.38 21.10 3.53
CA LEU A 298 -5.52 21.23 4.46
C LEU A 298 -5.16 22.39 5.40
N SER A 299 -5.80 23.54 5.20
CA SER A 299 -5.56 24.82 5.90
C SER A 299 -4.20 25.50 5.67
N ASP A 300 -3.98 26.07 4.49
CA ASP A 300 -3.16 27.30 4.44
C ASP A 300 -4.07 28.51 4.12
N PRO A 301 -4.28 29.44 5.08
CA PRO A 301 -4.91 30.72 4.81
C PRO A 301 -3.98 31.72 4.12
N TYR A 302 -2.72 31.34 3.88
CA TYR A 302 -1.74 32.19 3.21
C TYR A 302 -1.26 31.50 1.93
N PRO A 303 -1.46 32.10 0.74
CA PRO A 303 -0.40 32.00 -0.25
C PRO A 303 0.81 32.63 0.43
N VAL A 304 1.73 31.81 0.93
CA VAL A 304 3.04 32.32 1.31
C VAL A 304 3.58 32.88 0.01
N ALA A 305 3.57 34.20 -0.12
CA ALA A 305 4.18 34.89 -1.24
C ALA A 305 5.67 34.56 -1.15
N THR A 306 6.09 33.49 -1.81
CA THR A 306 7.46 33.04 -1.78
C THR A 306 8.24 33.83 -2.80
N GLU A 307 9.09 34.69 -2.27
CA GLU A 307 10.09 35.44 -3.00
C GLU A 307 11.09 34.48 -3.71
N ILE A 308 11.11 34.50 -5.05
CA ILE A 308 12.04 33.74 -5.90
C ILE A 308 13.37 34.49 -5.99
N GLN A 309 14.46 33.84 -5.55
CA GLN A 309 15.81 34.40 -5.69
C GLN A 309 16.39 34.07 -7.07
N CYS A 310 16.73 35.09 -7.84
CA CYS A 310 17.38 34.94 -9.14
C CYS A 310 18.71 34.17 -8.99
N VAL A 311 18.89 33.11 -9.79
CA VAL A 311 20.08 32.26 -9.71
C VAL A 311 21.35 33.05 -10.09
N ASN A 312 21.21 33.97 -11.06
CA ASN A 312 22.30 34.78 -11.62
C ASN A 312 22.73 35.91 -10.66
N CYS A 313 21.86 36.90 -10.44
CA CYS A 313 22.20 38.10 -9.68
C CYS A 313 21.79 38.07 -8.21
N LYS A 314 21.22 36.97 -7.71
CA LYS A 314 20.76 36.78 -6.32
C LYS A 314 19.65 37.74 -5.86
N THR A 315 19.10 38.55 -6.76
CA THR A 315 17.98 39.43 -6.49
C THR A 315 16.72 38.65 -6.16
N ILE A 316 15.99 39.14 -5.18
CA ILE A 316 14.73 38.56 -4.76
C ILE A 316 13.59 39.15 -5.62
N ASN A 317 12.77 38.27 -6.19
CA ASN A 317 11.67 38.59 -7.09
C ASN A 317 10.36 37.99 -6.55
N PRO A 318 9.20 38.62 -6.80
CA PRO A 318 7.92 38.01 -6.46
C PRO A 318 7.67 36.76 -7.33
N GLU A 319 6.94 35.77 -6.81
CA GLU A 319 6.66 34.48 -7.48
C GLU A 319 6.02 34.61 -8.88
N ILE A 320 5.24 35.67 -9.07
CA ILE A 320 4.59 36.00 -10.35
C ILE A 320 5.56 36.57 -11.40
N ALA A 321 6.81 36.85 -11.04
CA ALA A 321 7.76 37.46 -11.96
C ALA A 321 8.27 36.41 -12.95
N ASN A 322 7.99 36.64 -14.24
CA ASN A 322 8.53 35.83 -15.32
C ASN A 322 10.00 36.14 -15.64
N TYR A 323 10.50 37.30 -15.17
CA TYR A 323 11.85 37.80 -15.42
C TYR A 323 12.41 38.47 -14.17
N CYS A 324 13.72 38.38 -13.97
CA CYS A 324 14.40 39.02 -12.87
C CYS A 324 14.33 40.52 -13.05
N ARG A 325 13.80 41.22 -12.04
CA ARG A 325 13.66 42.68 -12.02
C ARG A 325 14.99 43.43 -12.22
N GLU A 326 16.12 42.78 -11.94
CA GLU A 326 17.43 43.41 -11.94
C GLU A 326 18.28 42.99 -13.15
N CYS A 327 18.37 41.68 -13.45
CA CYS A 327 19.21 41.20 -14.54
C CYS A 327 18.45 40.79 -15.81
N GLY A 328 17.11 40.86 -15.82
CA GLY A 328 16.29 40.54 -17.00
C GLY A 328 16.26 39.07 -17.43
N GLU A 329 16.98 38.18 -16.73
CA GLU A 329 16.96 36.74 -16.98
C GLU A 329 15.56 36.17 -16.71
N PRO A 330 15.06 35.22 -17.53
CA PRO A 330 13.79 34.55 -17.26
C PRO A 330 13.85 33.83 -15.91
N LEU A 331 12.90 34.17 -15.04
CA LEU A 331 12.63 33.47 -13.78
C LEU A 331 11.65 32.31 -13.97
N LEU A 332 11.08 32.17 -15.17
CA LEU A 332 10.20 31.06 -15.52
C LEU A 332 10.89 29.74 -15.19
N ILE A 333 10.38 29.08 -14.17
CA ILE A 333 10.78 27.72 -13.83
C ILE A 333 10.27 26.83 -14.96
N GLU A 334 11.15 26.48 -15.89
CA GLU A 334 10.82 25.50 -16.91
C GLU A 334 10.85 24.11 -16.27
N TYR A 335 9.68 23.64 -15.84
CA TYR A 335 9.53 22.29 -15.31
C TYR A 335 9.95 21.26 -16.35
N ALA A 336 10.73 20.27 -15.91
CA ALA A 336 11.15 19.18 -16.76
C ALA A 336 9.93 18.40 -17.28
N SER A 337 9.82 18.29 -18.60
CA SER A 337 8.73 17.54 -19.23
C SER A 337 8.79 16.06 -18.83
N THR A 338 7.62 15.42 -18.72
CA THR A 338 7.52 14.00 -18.34
C THR A 338 8.38 13.09 -19.22
N PRO A 339 8.44 13.24 -20.56
CA PRO A 339 9.32 12.41 -21.41
C PRO A 339 10.81 12.56 -21.09
N ARG A 340 11.29 13.77 -20.79
CA ARG A 340 12.71 13.99 -20.46
C ARG A 340 13.07 13.39 -19.10
N LYS A 341 12.14 13.43 -18.13
CA LYS A 341 12.30 12.72 -16.84
C LYS A 341 12.32 11.21 -17.03
N VAL A 342 11.50 10.66 -17.93
CA VAL A 342 11.54 9.24 -18.30
C VAL A 342 12.88 8.88 -18.89
N LEU A 343 13.40 9.67 -19.84
CA LEU A 343 14.70 9.43 -20.44
C LEU A 343 15.81 9.43 -19.38
N ALA A 344 15.82 10.38 -18.46
CA ALA A 344 16.77 10.43 -17.36
C ALA A 344 16.68 9.16 -16.48
N PHE A 345 15.46 8.75 -16.12
CA PHE A 345 15.23 7.53 -15.33
C PHE A 345 15.69 6.26 -16.07
N LEU A 346 15.43 6.16 -17.38
CA LEU A 346 15.88 5.01 -18.18
C LEU A 346 17.40 4.93 -18.25
N ILE A 347 18.10 6.07 -18.38
CA ILE A 347 19.56 6.11 -18.35
C ILE A 347 20.10 5.63 -16.99
N ASP A 348 19.53 6.14 -15.90
CA ASP A 348 19.88 5.69 -14.54
C ASP A 348 19.59 4.19 -14.35
N LEU A 349 18.45 3.71 -14.86
CA LEU A 349 18.07 2.29 -14.79
C LEU A 349 19.03 1.41 -15.59
N THR A 350 19.45 1.82 -16.78
CA THR A 350 20.45 1.10 -17.59
C THR A 350 21.78 1.04 -16.84
N LEU A 351 22.25 2.15 -16.27
CA LEU A 351 23.47 2.19 -15.47
C LEU A 351 23.38 1.22 -14.28
N LEU A 352 22.30 1.27 -13.51
CA LEU A 352 22.10 0.40 -12.35
C LEU A 352 21.98 -1.07 -12.74
N THR A 353 21.39 -1.36 -13.89
CA THR A 353 21.31 -2.73 -14.44
C THR A 353 22.70 -3.25 -14.80
N ILE A 354 23.54 -2.44 -15.44
CA ILE A 354 24.93 -2.81 -15.74
C ILE A 354 25.71 -3.08 -14.45
N VAL A 355 25.59 -2.21 -13.45
CA VAL A 355 26.22 -2.40 -12.13
C VAL A 355 25.75 -3.70 -11.47
N SER A 356 24.43 -3.98 -11.51
CA SER A 356 23.86 -5.21 -10.98
C SER A 356 24.36 -6.46 -11.72
N LEU A 357 24.49 -6.43 -13.05
CA LEU A 357 25.02 -7.55 -13.83
C LEU A 357 26.50 -7.80 -13.58
N VAL A 358 27.31 -6.75 -13.43
CA VAL A 358 28.73 -6.88 -13.03
C VAL A 358 28.83 -7.49 -11.64
N LEU A 359 28.03 -7.00 -10.68
CA LEU A 359 27.98 -7.55 -9.33
C LEU A 359 27.57 -9.03 -9.35
N MET A 360 26.57 -9.40 -10.15
CA MET A 360 26.16 -10.79 -10.36
C MET A 360 27.34 -11.63 -10.86
N GLY A 361 28.02 -11.16 -11.92
CA GLY A 361 29.16 -11.86 -12.50
C GLY A 361 30.28 -12.11 -11.51
N VAL A 362 30.64 -11.10 -10.70
CA VAL A 362 31.67 -11.23 -9.65
C VAL A 362 31.26 -12.23 -8.57
N ILE A 363 30.03 -12.14 -8.07
CA ILE A 363 29.53 -13.05 -7.02
C ILE A 363 29.47 -14.49 -7.53
N PHE A 364 28.93 -14.73 -8.72
CA PHE A 364 28.85 -16.08 -9.30
C PHE A 364 30.22 -16.63 -9.69
N LEU A 365 31.18 -15.79 -10.08
CA LEU A 365 32.57 -16.20 -10.27
C LEU A 365 33.19 -16.67 -8.94
N MET A 366 32.94 -15.97 -7.82
CA MET A 366 33.41 -16.43 -6.51
C MET A 366 32.83 -17.79 -6.10
N VAL A 367 31.54 -18.02 -6.38
CA VAL A 367 30.87 -19.32 -6.16
C VAL A 367 31.50 -20.40 -7.04
N TYR A 368 31.73 -20.11 -8.32
CA TYR A 368 32.35 -21.04 -9.27
C TYR A 368 33.77 -21.45 -8.84
N LEU A 369 34.56 -20.50 -8.32
CA LEU A 369 35.91 -20.75 -7.83
C LEU A 369 35.93 -21.46 -6.45
N ASN A 370 34.86 -21.35 -5.65
CA ASN A 370 34.79 -21.89 -4.28
C ASN A 370 33.47 -22.64 -4.00
N PRO A 371 33.18 -23.73 -4.73
CA PRO A 371 31.87 -24.39 -4.71
C PRO A 371 31.52 -25.05 -3.36
N TYR A 372 32.53 -25.36 -2.54
CA TYR A 372 32.32 -25.94 -1.20
C TYR A 372 32.09 -24.89 -0.10
N SER A 373 32.38 -23.62 -0.37
CA SER A 373 32.29 -22.52 0.61
C SER A 373 31.05 -21.65 0.43
N PHE A 374 30.52 -21.56 -0.80
CA PHE A 374 29.37 -20.71 -1.10
C PHE A 374 28.28 -21.47 -1.85
N SER A 375 27.03 -21.34 -1.38
CA SER A 375 25.87 -21.88 -2.09
C SER A 375 25.36 -20.88 -3.14
N PRO A 376 24.92 -21.34 -4.34
CA PRO A 376 24.30 -20.48 -5.34
C PRO A 376 23.06 -19.74 -4.83
N GLY A 377 22.30 -20.38 -3.92
CA GLY A 377 21.13 -19.77 -3.29
C GLY A 377 21.49 -18.56 -2.43
N LEU A 378 22.50 -18.68 -1.56
CA LEU A 378 22.97 -17.55 -0.77
C LEU A 378 23.53 -16.43 -1.65
N ALA A 379 24.30 -16.78 -2.68
CA ALA A 379 24.88 -15.84 -3.63
C ALA A 379 23.82 -15.01 -4.37
N SER A 380 22.76 -15.66 -4.88
CA SER A 380 21.63 -14.95 -5.51
C SER A 380 20.89 -14.04 -4.53
N GLY A 381 20.70 -14.47 -3.28
CA GLY A 381 20.12 -13.63 -2.23
C GLY A 381 20.95 -12.38 -1.92
N VAL A 382 22.28 -12.54 -1.77
CA VAL A 382 23.20 -11.42 -1.54
C VAL A 382 23.20 -10.45 -2.73
N TRP A 383 23.27 -10.97 -3.95
CA TRP A 383 23.20 -10.16 -5.17
C TRP A 383 21.91 -9.33 -5.23
N LEU A 384 20.76 -9.94 -4.94
CA LEU A 384 19.46 -9.27 -4.96
C LEU A 384 19.38 -8.15 -3.90
N ILE A 385 19.83 -8.42 -2.68
CA ILE A 385 19.85 -7.45 -1.57
C ILE A 385 20.74 -6.27 -1.94
N LEU A 386 21.97 -6.53 -2.39
CA LEU A 386 22.91 -5.47 -2.76
C LEU A 386 22.40 -4.66 -3.96
N SER A 387 21.85 -5.31 -4.99
CA SER A 387 21.27 -4.62 -6.15
C SER A 387 20.11 -3.72 -5.75
N THR A 388 19.24 -4.18 -4.85
CA THR A 388 18.11 -3.41 -4.33
C THR A 388 18.59 -2.22 -3.49
N LEU A 389 19.57 -2.43 -2.60
CA LEU A 389 20.18 -1.36 -1.82
C LEU A 389 20.82 -0.30 -2.72
N ILE A 390 21.60 -0.70 -3.73
CA ILE A 390 22.21 0.21 -4.69
C ILE A 390 21.13 1.00 -5.44
N PHE A 391 20.07 0.34 -5.91
CA PHE A 391 18.97 0.99 -6.62
C PHE A 391 18.32 2.14 -5.82
N PHE A 392 18.12 1.96 -4.51
CA PHE A 392 17.50 3.00 -3.66
C PHE A 392 18.51 4.00 -3.07
N VAL A 393 19.74 3.58 -2.77
CA VAL A 393 20.78 4.44 -2.16
C VAL A 393 21.44 5.34 -3.20
N TYR A 394 21.66 4.84 -4.43
CA TYR A 394 22.25 5.61 -5.53
C TYR A 394 21.58 6.98 -5.75
N PRO A 395 20.25 7.07 -5.97
CA PRO A 395 19.61 8.36 -6.19
C PRO A 395 19.65 9.22 -4.93
N VAL A 396 19.57 8.63 -3.73
CA VAL A 396 19.62 9.38 -2.46
C VAL A 396 20.93 10.15 -2.33
N LEU A 397 22.05 9.49 -2.61
CA LEU A 397 23.39 10.07 -2.53
C LEU A 397 23.64 11.11 -3.62
N MET A 398 23.21 10.82 -4.85
CA MET A 398 23.46 11.68 -6.02
C MET A 398 22.58 12.94 -6.03
N GLU A 399 21.30 12.83 -5.64
CA GLU A 399 20.35 13.94 -5.68
C GLU A 399 20.68 15.06 -4.68
N LYS A 400 21.59 14.86 -3.72
CA LYS A 400 22.15 15.97 -2.91
C LYS A 400 22.81 17.04 -3.79
N ASN A 401 23.42 16.63 -4.90
CA ASN A 401 24.00 17.55 -5.89
C ASN A 401 22.96 17.97 -6.95
N GLY A 402 21.68 17.68 -6.73
CA GLY A 402 20.58 17.94 -7.64
C GLY A 402 20.51 17.01 -8.85
N LYS A 403 21.52 16.17 -9.13
CA LYS A 403 21.59 15.40 -10.38
C LYS A 403 22.03 13.95 -10.14
N THR A 404 21.29 12.98 -10.68
CA THR A 404 21.77 11.62 -10.98
C THR A 404 22.48 11.61 -12.34
N VAL A 405 23.14 10.52 -12.73
CA VAL A 405 23.87 10.45 -14.01
C VAL A 405 22.92 10.70 -15.19
N GLY A 406 21.75 10.08 -15.19
CA GLY A 406 20.71 10.30 -16.18
C GLY A 406 20.24 11.76 -16.21
N LYS A 407 20.09 12.40 -15.05
CA LYS A 407 19.76 13.84 -14.98
C LYS A 407 20.89 14.73 -15.45
N MET A 408 22.16 14.38 -15.21
CA MET A 408 23.31 15.11 -15.76
C MET A 408 23.32 15.07 -17.28
N ILE A 409 23.11 13.88 -17.86
CA ILE A 409 23.08 13.68 -19.32
C ILE A 409 21.91 14.40 -19.97
N THR A 410 20.76 14.47 -19.30
CA THR A 410 19.54 15.11 -19.82
C THR A 410 19.42 16.59 -19.45
N GLY A 411 20.39 17.19 -18.77
CA GLY A 411 20.34 18.61 -18.38
C GLY A 411 19.25 18.93 -17.34
N LEU A 412 18.94 17.98 -16.47
CA LEU A 412 17.92 18.09 -15.43
C LEU A 412 18.56 18.27 -14.05
N ARG A 413 17.85 18.97 -13.16
CA ARG A 413 18.17 19.03 -11.74
C ARG A 413 16.94 18.97 -10.86
N VAL A 414 17.10 18.33 -9.71
CA VAL A 414 16.14 18.31 -8.60
C VAL A 414 16.44 19.47 -7.67
N VAL A 415 15.42 20.26 -7.35
CA VAL A 415 15.51 21.38 -6.41
C VAL A 415 14.35 21.36 -5.44
N ASP A 416 14.53 22.05 -4.33
CA ASP A 416 13.46 22.35 -3.39
C ASP A 416 12.38 23.22 -4.07
N GLU A 417 11.12 22.89 -3.86
CA GLU A 417 9.96 23.52 -4.50
C GLU A 417 9.88 25.03 -4.20
N TYR A 418 10.19 25.44 -2.97
CA TYR A 418 10.02 26.82 -2.52
C TYR A 418 11.27 27.67 -2.69
N THR A 419 12.42 27.09 -2.40
CA THR A 419 13.69 27.83 -2.36
C THR A 419 14.51 27.70 -3.63
N LEU A 420 14.19 26.74 -4.50
CA LEU A 420 14.95 26.38 -5.71
C LEU A 420 16.42 25.99 -5.46
N LYS A 421 16.77 25.75 -4.18
CA LYS A 421 18.11 25.34 -3.72
C LYS A 421 18.25 23.82 -3.80
N PRO A 422 19.50 23.29 -3.72
CA PRO A 422 19.73 21.86 -3.61
C PRO A 422 18.96 21.25 -2.44
N ILE A 423 18.38 20.07 -2.67
CA ILE A 423 17.54 19.39 -1.68
C ILE A 423 18.36 18.80 -0.53
N SER A 424 17.71 18.65 0.62
CA SER A 424 18.30 17.94 1.78
C SER A 424 18.29 16.41 1.60
N TYR A 425 19.11 15.69 2.38
CA TYR A 425 19.04 14.23 2.43
C TYR A 425 17.66 13.73 2.88
N ARG A 426 16.97 14.45 3.77
CA ARG A 426 15.62 14.09 4.20
C ARG A 426 14.64 14.11 3.03
N GLN A 427 14.68 15.15 2.21
CA GLN A 427 13.84 15.26 1.00
C GLN A 427 14.22 14.17 -0.01
N SER A 428 15.52 13.96 -0.24
CA SER A 428 16.03 12.92 -1.14
C SER A 428 15.59 11.52 -0.71
N ILE A 429 15.70 11.18 0.58
CA ILE A 429 15.23 9.90 1.13
C ILE A 429 13.72 9.76 0.93
N LEU A 430 12.92 10.76 1.31
CA LEU A 430 11.47 10.70 1.19
C LEU A 430 11.03 10.54 -0.28
N ARG A 431 11.65 11.28 -1.19
CA ARG A 431 11.45 11.23 -2.64
C ARG A 431 11.74 9.85 -3.22
N ASN A 432 12.79 9.17 -2.73
CA ASN A 432 13.20 7.85 -3.23
C ASN A 432 12.54 6.67 -2.51
N VAL A 433 12.11 6.81 -1.25
CA VAL A 433 11.23 5.82 -0.59
C VAL A 433 9.88 5.77 -1.29
N MET A 434 9.32 6.94 -1.61
CA MET A 434 8.07 7.04 -2.36
C MET A 434 8.21 6.60 -3.83
N LEU A 435 9.43 6.35 -4.32
CA LEU A 435 9.63 5.72 -5.63
C LEU A 435 8.97 4.33 -5.66
N ILE A 436 8.92 3.59 -4.54
CA ILE A 436 8.19 2.31 -4.46
C ILE A 436 6.72 2.52 -4.84
N ALA A 437 6.11 3.59 -4.35
CA ALA A 437 4.74 3.96 -4.69
C ALA A 437 4.65 4.41 -6.15
N ASP A 438 5.62 5.20 -6.65
CA ASP A 438 5.62 5.66 -8.05
C ASP A 438 5.80 4.51 -9.06
N LEU A 439 6.53 3.46 -8.68
CA LEU A 439 6.74 2.25 -9.47
C LEU A 439 5.47 1.39 -9.58
N PHE A 440 4.44 1.69 -8.80
CA PHE A 440 3.14 1.06 -8.91
C PHE A 440 2.42 1.44 -10.23
N PRO A 441 1.63 0.55 -10.85
CA PRO A 441 1.70 -0.91 -10.78
C PRO A 441 3.08 -1.44 -11.18
N PHE A 442 3.61 -2.40 -10.43
CA PHE A 442 4.91 -3.03 -10.73
C PHE A 442 4.96 -3.82 -12.06
N ILE A 443 3.81 -4.08 -12.70
CA ILE A 443 3.77 -4.69 -14.05
C ILE A 443 4.21 -3.70 -15.14
N LEU A 444 3.97 -2.41 -14.92
CA LEU A 444 4.44 -1.31 -15.76
C LEU A 444 5.13 -0.32 -14.83
N PRO A 445 6.35 -0.65 -14.33
CA PRO A 445 7.03 0.13 -13.32
C PRO A 445 7.10 1.60 -13.70
N GLY A 446 6.53 2.46 -12.85
CA GLY A 446 6.52 3.91 -13.02
C GLY A 446 5.22 4.47 -13.59
N LEU A 447 4.24 3.64 -13.98
CA LEU A 447 3.01 4.11 -14.61
C LEU A 447 2.23 5.08 -13.71
N LEU A 448 2.07 4.81 -12.41
CA LEU A 448 1.42 5.75 -11.50
C LEU A 448 2.23 7.05 -11.41
N GLY A 449 3.54 6.95 -11.19
CA GLY A 449 4.42 8.13 -11.18
C GLY A 449 4.31 8.98 -12.46
N LEU A 450 4.15 8.35 -13.62
CA LEU A 450 3.95 9.03 -14.91
C LEU A 450 2.59 9.70 -15.01
N ILE A 451 1.52 9.01 -14.62
CA ILE A 451 0.16 9.58 -14.62
C ILE A 451 0.12 10.80 -13.70
N VAL A 452 0.67 10.70 -12.50
CA VAL A 452 0.74 11.80 -11.53
C VAL A 452 1.58 12.95 -12.09
N SER A 453 2.77 12.65 -12.62
CA SER A 453 3.64 13.65 -13.25
C SER A 453 2.99 14.36 -14.44
N ALA A 454 2.19 13.66 -15.24
CA ALA A 454 1.51 14.26 -16.39
C ALA A 454 0.34 15.17 -15.96
N LYS A 455 -0.35 14.81 -14.87
CA LYS A 455 -1.56 15.47 -14.37
C LYS A 455 -1.30 16.59 -13.35
N SER A 456 -0.14 16.59 -12.72
CA SER A 456 0.33 17.67 -11.84
C SER A 456 0.67 18.94 -12.65
N ASP A 457 0.38 20.10 -12.06
CA ASP A 457 0.67 21.41 -12.66
C ASP A 457 2.20 21.62 -12.73
N GLU A 458 2.92 21.31 -11.66
CA GLU A 458 4.39 21.39 -11.54
C GLU A 458 5.12 20.14 -12.10
N LYS A 459 4.36 19.24 -12.72
CA LYS A 459 4.85 17.95 -13.25
C LYS A 459 5.50 17.04 -12.21
N GLN A 460 5.13 17.15 -10.94
CA GLN A 460 5.65 16.32 -9.85
C GLN A 460 5.10 14.90 -9.92
N ARG A 461 5.92 13.88 -9.63
CA ARG A 461 5.45 12.53 -9.27
C ARG A 461 5.11 12.45 -7.77
N MET A 462 4.64 11.31 -7.27
CA MET A 462 4.21 11.20 -5.86
C MET A 462 5.36 11.45 -4.88
N GLY A 463 6.55 10.92 -5.17
CA GLY A 463 7.72 11.21 -4.32
C GLY A 463 8.15 12.67 -4.35
N ASP A 464 7.91 13.38 -5.44
CA ASP A 464 8.27 14.80 -5.58
C ASP A 464 7.35 15.66 -4.70
N MET A 465 6.04 15.40 -4.75
CA MET A 465 5.03 16.00 -3.87
C MET A 465 5.26 15.65 -2.39
N ALA A 466 5.62 14.39 -2.13
CA ALA A 466 5.93 13.91 -0.79
C ALA A 466 7.14 14.64 -0.19
N ALA A 467 8.14 14.97 -1.03
CA ALA A 467 9.37 15.60 -0.61
C ALA A 467 9.40 17.14 -0.76
N GLU A 468 8.35 17.77 -1.30
CA GLU A 468 8.35 19.22 -1.63
C GLU A 468 9.51 19.58 -2.57
N THR A 469 9.58 18.87 -3.68
CA THR A 469 10.67 19.00 -4.65
C THR A 469 10.13 19.07 -6.06
N ILE A 470 10.85 19.76 -6.93
CA ILE A 470 10.53 19.87 -8.35
C ILE A 470 11.75 19.50 -9.20
N VAL A 471 11.50 19.17 -10.46
CA VAL A 471 12.56 18.89 -11.44
C VAL A 471 12.51 19.96 -12.52
N ILE A 472 13.63 20.63 -12.74
CA ILE A 472 13.74 21.79 -13.62
C ILE A 472 14.89 21.60 -14.60
N TRP A 473 14.90 22.42 -15.66
CA TRP A 473 16.05 22.57 -16.56
C TRP A 473 17.22 23.24 -15.85
N GLY A 474 18.45 22.72 -16.06
CA GLY A 474 19.68 23.44 -15.71
C GLY A 474 20.90 22.58 -15.44
#